data_AF-A0A6S6VCB0-F1
#
_entry.id   AF-A0A6S6VCB0-F1
#
_cell.length_a   1.000
_cell.length_b   1.000
_cell.length_c   1.000
_cell.angle_alpha   90.00
_cell.angle_beta   90.00
_cell.angle_gamma   90.00
#
_symmetry.space_group_name_H-M   'P 1'
#
loop_
_entity.id
_entity.type
_entity.pdbx_description
1 polymer ?
#
loop_
_entity_poly.entity_id
_entity_poly.type
_entity_poly.pdbx_seq_one_letter_code
_entity_poly.pdbx_strand_id
1 'polypeptide(L)'
;MSAVPNGDLNNTSAERARAEIAIDKAYQGLSLAITASEDDVEVRRKYRPFVLEAEDAKSDWISQLELSTALKTVDTQILKCGEDRLRIVVLHGSMRQRSYSRLLAYEASRILFRLGCDVRMYDPAGLPVKDDDHSHPKVQELRELSKWSDGHVWISPEQHGNLTAVFKNQIDWIPLSTGSVRPTQGRTLAIAQVNGGSQSFNTVNSLRILGRWMRMFAIPNQSSIPMAYKQFTEEDTGSRLMPSGNRDRLVDCMEEFVKYTIVMRPHFHLFGDRYSEREEKRIKHEKEGAKLPAGM
;
A
#
# COMPACT_ATOMS: atom_id res chain seq x y z
N MET A 1 3.58 54.75 -1.44
CA MET A 1 4.01 53.47 -0.86
C MET A 1 3.03 53.07 0.22
N SER A 2 2.25 52.03 0.00
CA SER A 2 1.69 51.21 1.08
C SER A 2 1.21 49.91 0.43
N ALA A 3 2.12 48.94 0.34
CA ALA A 3 1.76 47.56 0.09
C ALA A 3 0.91 47.10 1.29
N VAL A 4 -0.37 46.83 1.04
CA VAL A 4 -1.27 46.20 2.01
C VAL A 4 -0.79 44.76 2.19
N PRO A 5 -0.72 44.23 3.42
CA PRO A 5 -0.12 42.92 3.66
C PRO A 5 -1.02 41.83 3.08
N ASN A 6 -0.47 41.00 2.19
CA ASN A 6 -1.07 39.73 1.75
C ASN A 6 -1.04 38.70 2.90
N GLY A 7 -1.73 39.03 3.99
CA GLY A 7 -1.95 38.15 5.13
C GLY A 7 -3.35 37.59 5.08
N ASP A 8 -3.66 36.77 4.08
CA ASP A 8 -4.91 36.02 4.08
C ASP A 8 -4.63 34.56 3.73
N LEU A 9 -4.98 33.66 4.65
CA LEU A 9 -4.90 32.21 4.48
C LEU A 9 -5.75 31.72 3.28
N ASN A 10 -6.64 32.58 2.77
CA ASN A 10 -7.50 32.32 1.62
C ASN A 10 -7.02 33.01 0.32
N ASN A 11 -5.73 33.34 0.21
CA ASN A 11 -5.20 33.96 -1.00
C ASN A 11 -5.31 33.03 -2.22
N THR A 12 -6.21 33.35 -3.15
CA THR A 12 -6.44 32.61 -4.40
C THR A 12 -5.42 32.93 -5.49
N SER A 13 -4.46 33.85 -5.28
CA SER A 13 -3.43 34.20 -6.27
C SER A 13 -2.50 33.03 -6.62
N ALA A 14 -2.41 32.02 -5.75
CA ALA A 14 -1.62 30.80 -5.94
C ALA A 14 -2.47 29.60 -6.37
N GLU A 15 -3.77 29.78 -6.60
CA GLU A 15 -4.66 28.70 -7.01
C GLU A 15 -4.31 28.25 -8.44
N ARG A 16 -3.99 26.96 -8.57
CA ARG A 16 -3.78 26.34 -9.88
C ARG A 16 -5.13 26.10 -10.54
N ALA A 17 -5.21 26.28 -11.87
CA ALA A 17 -6.39 25.91 -12.64
C ALA A 17 -6.75 24.44 -12.36
N ARG A 18 -7.97 24.20 -11.87
CA ARG A 18 -8.50 22.87 -11.62
C ARG A 18 -9.31 22.42 -12.83
N ALA A 19 -8.97 21.27 -13.38
CA ALA A 19 -9.86 20.61 -14.33
C ALA A 19 -10.93 19.85 -13.53
N GLU A 20 -12.20 20.14 -13.81
CA GLU A 20 -13.30 19.35 -13.27
C GLU A 20 -13.32 17.99 -14.00
N ILE A 21 -13.20 16.90 -13.24
CA ILE A 21 -13.24 15.55 -13.80
C ILE A 21 -14.69 15.06 -13.70
N ALA A 22 -15.38 15.01 -14.83
CA ALA A 22 -16.75 14.50 -14.88
C ALA A 22 -16.80 13.00 -14.57
N ILE A 23 -17.83 12.58 -13.83
CA ILE A 23 -18.10 11.17 -13.52
C ILE A 23 -18.38 10.42 -14.82
N ASP A 24 -17.64 9.33 -15.05
CA ASP A 24 -17.87 8.46 -16.20
C ASP A 24 -18.91 7.40 -15.85
N LYS A 25 -20.15 7.59 -16.36
CA LYS A 25 -21.27 6.69 -16.10
C LYS A 25 -21.01 5.24 -16.54
N ALA A 26 -20.11 5.00 -17.50
CA ALA A 26 -19.76 3.65 -17.94
C ALA A 26 -19.00 2.85 -16.86
N TYR A 27 -18.33 3.55 -15.94
CA TYR A 27 -17.58 2.93 -14.83
C TYR A 27 -18.32 3.05 -13.48
N GLN A 28 -19.51 3.66 -13.46
CA GLN A 28 -20.31 3.78 -12.26
C GLN A 28 -20.83 2.40 -11.82
N GLY A 29 -20.57 2.02 -10.57
CA GLY A 29 -20.96 0.72 -10.02
C GLY A 29 -20.18 -0.48 -10.59
N LEU A 30 -19.20 -0.26 -11.48
CA LEU A 30 -18.35 -1.32 -12.00
C LEU A 30 -17.42 -1.87 -10.91
N SER A 31 -17.10 -3.15 -11.01
CA SER A 31 -16.04 -3.81 -10.24
C SER A 31 -15.08 -4.48 -11.23
N LEU A 32 -13.78 -4.22 -11.07
CA LEU A 32 -12.71 -4.87 -11.81
C LEU A 32 -12.06 -6.01 -11.01
N ALA A 33 -12.68 -6.42 -9.90
CA ALA A 33 -12.21 -7.50 -9.04
C ALA A 33 -12.02 -8.82 -9.80
N ILE A 34 -11.00 -9.57 -9.39
CA ILE A 34 -10.72 -10.90 -9.95
C ILE A 34 -11.85 -11.83 -9.53
N THR A 35 -12.58 -12.38 -10.51
CA THR A 35 -13.69 -13.29 -10.26
C THR A 35 -13.18 -14.64 -9.77
N ALA A 36 -14.01 -15.40 -9.05
CA ALA A 36 -13.60 -16.72 -8.54
C ALA A 36 -13.16 -17.70 -9.65
N SER A 37 -13.69 -17.56 -10.87
CA SER A 37 -13.32 -18.37 -12.04
C SER A 37 -11.98 -17.97 -12.68
N GLU A 38 -11.55 -16.72 -12.50
CA GLU A 38 -10.28 -16.20 -13.03
C GLU A 38 -9.15 -16.27 -11.99
N ASP A 39 -9.50 -16.60 -10.74
CA ASP A 39 -8.60 -16.57 -9.60
C ASP A 39 -7.91 -17.92 -9.40
N ASP A 40 -6.65 -17.89 -8.97
CA ASP A 40 -5.98 -19.11 -8.49
C ASP A 40 -6.59 -19.50 -7.13
N VAL A 41 -7.07 -20.73 -7.04
CA VAL A 41 -7.82 -21.23 -5.86
C VAL A 41 -6.98 -21.15 -4.58
N GLU A 42 -5.68 -21.44 -4.68
CA GLU A 42 -4.77 -21.43 -3.54
C GLU A 42 -4.43 -20.00 -3.11
N VAL A 43 -4.17 -19.10 -4.07
CA VAL A 43 -3.97 -17.66 -3.80
C VAL A 43 -5.22 -17.05 -3.17
N ARG A 44 -6.41 -17.34 -3.71
CA ARG A 44 -7.67 -16.83 -3.20
C ARG A 44 -7.91 -17.26 -1.76
N ARG A 45 -7.78 -18.57 -1.49
CA ARG A 45 -7.96 -19.14 -0.15
C ARG A 45 -6.95 -18.57 0.84
N LYS A 46 -5.68 -18.47 0.45
CA LYS A 46 -4.59 -18.12 1.36
C LYS A 46 -4.47 -16.62 1.62
N TYR A 47 -4.59 -15.80 0.58
CA TYR A 47 -4.24 -14.38 0.65
C TYR A 47 -5.43 -13.43 0.54
N ARG A 48 -6.64 -13.94 0.26
CA ARG A 48 -7.84 -13.11 0.06
C ARG A 48 -8.98 -13.40 1.04
N PRO A 49 -8.73 -13.50 2.36
CA PRO A 49 -9.78 -13.70 3.36
C PRO A 49 -10.76 -12.52 3.48
N PHE A 50 -10.48 -11.41 2.80
CA PHE A 50 -11.34 -10.23 2.74
C PHE A 50 -12.45 -10.34 1.69
N VAL A 51 -12.37 -11.29 0.75
CA VAL A 51 -13.37 -11.39 -0.31
C VAL A 51 -14.69 -11.87 0.30
N LEU A 52 -15.76 -11.14 0.00
CA LEU A 52 -17.11 -11.45 0.45
C LEU A 52 -17.75 -12.47 -0.50
N GLU A 53 -18.77 -13.18 0.00
CA GLU A 53 -19.64 -14.00 -0.83
C GLU A 53 -20.39 -13.13 -1.86
N ALA A 54 -20.78 -13.72 -2.98
CA ALA A 54 -21.28 -12.98 -4.14
C ALA A 54 -22.55 -12.15 -3.85
N GLU A 55 -23.40 -12.61 -2.93
CA GLU A 55 -24.61 -11.89 -2.52
C GLU A 55 -24.28 -10.67 -1.66
N ASP A 56 -23.42 -10.83 -0.65
CA ASP A 56 -22.95 -9.75 0.22
C ASP A 56 -22.14 -8.71 -0.54
N ALA A 57 -21.33 -9.14 -1.52
CA ALA A 57 -20.49 -8.24 -2.31
C ALA A 57 -21.31 -7.23 -3.13
N LYS A 58 -22.52 -7.59 -3.57
CA LYS A 58 -23.38 -6.69 -4.36
C LYS A 58 -24.02 -5.60 -3.51
N SER A 59 -24.46 -5.94 -2.31
CA SER A 59 -25.09 -5.00 -1.37
C SER A 59 -24.07 -4.18 -0.57
N ASP A 60 -22.79 -4.54 -0.61
CA ASP A 60 -21.73 -3.90 0.16
C ASP A 60 -21.56 -2.40 -0.13
N TRP A 61 -21.21 -1.62 0.89
CA TRP A 61 -20.97 -0.17 0.72
C TRP A 61 -19.81 0.14 -0.23
N ILE A 62 -18.84 -0.77 -0.39
CA ILE A 62 -17.72 -0.60 -1.32
C ILE A 62 -18.19 -0.68 -2.77
N SER A 63 -19.23 -1.48 -3.08
CA SER A 63 -19.80 -1.58 -4.43
C SER A 63 -20.48 -0.26 -4.85
N GLN A 64 -20.93 0.52 -3.86
CA GLN A 64 -21.65 1.79 -4.05
C GLN A 64 -20.72 3.01 -4.17
N LEU A 65 -19.41 2.86 -3.92
CA LEU A 65 -18.47 3.99 -4.01
C LEU A 65 -18.35 4.52 -5.43
N GLU A 66 -18.36 5.84 -5.57
CA GLU A 66 -17.97 6.54 -6.79
C GLU A 66 -16.44 6.50 -6.90
N LEU A 67 -15.94 5.68 -7.81
CA LEU A 67 -14.50 5.50 -8.10
C LEU A 67 -14.27 5.45 -9.63
N SER A 68 -15.16 6.05 -10.42
CA SER A 68 -15.19 5.91 -11.88
C SER A 68 -13.87 6.33 -12.53
N THR A 69 -13.25 7.40 -12.02
CA THR A 69 -11.95 7.89 -12.52
C THR A 69 -10.85 6.86 -12.31
N ALA A 70 -10.72 6.30 -11.12
CA ALA A 70 -9.71 5.28 -10.84
C ALA A 70 -9.98 3.98 -11.61
N LEU A 71 -11.24 3.53 -11.67
CA LEU A 71 -11.65 2.35 -12.44
C LEU A 71 -11.31 2.50 -13.92
N LYS A 72 -11.67 3.64 -14.53
CA LYS A 72 -11.32 3.95 -15.92
C LYS A 72 -9.82 3.97 -16.14
N THR A 73 -9.07 4.52 -15.20
CA THR A 73 -7.60 4.57 -15.30
C THR A 73 -6.99 3.18 -15.26
N VAL A 74 -7.44 2.31 -14.35
CA VAL A 74 -6.97 0.92 -14.28
C VAL A 74 -7.37 0.14 -15.53
N ASP A 75 -8.63 0.25 -15.97
CA ASP A 75 -9.10 -0.46 -17.15
C ASP A 75 -8.33 -0.04 -18.42
N THR A 76 -8.15 1.26 -18.63
CA THR A 76 -7.55 1.77 -19.87
C THR A 76 -6.03 1.70 -19.90
N GLN A 77 -5.34 1.85 -18.77
CA GLN A 77 -3.87 1.87 -18.73
C GLN A 77 -3.25 0.53 -18.32
N ILE A 78 -4.02 -0.38 -17.72
CA ILE A 78 -3.52 -1.67 -17.25
C ILE A 78 -4.20 -2.80 -18.03
N LEU A 79 -5.51 -2.98 -17.84
CA LEU A 79 -6.20 -4.17 -18.34
C LEU A 79 -6.28 -4.22 -19.86
N LYS A 80 -6.71 -3.13 -20.50
CA LYS A 80 -6.81 -3.04 -21.98
C LYS A 80 -5.46 -2.97 -22.68
N CYS A 81 -4.40 -2.59 -21.96
CA CYS A 81 -3.03 -2.63 -22.48
C CYS A 81 -2.41 -4.04 -22.41
N GLY A 82 -3.09 -5.02 -21.80
CA GLY A 82 -2.54 -6.37 -21.60
C GLY A 82 -1.42 -6.43 -20.56
N GLU A 83 -1.32 -5.41 -19.70
CA GLU A 83 -0.35 -5.37 -18.61
C GLU A 83 -0.82 -6.23 -17.43
N ASP A 84 0.13 -6.72 -16.64
CA ASP A 84 -0.19 -7.36 -15.36
C ASP A 84 -0.95 -6.40 -14.44
N ARG A 85 -1.93 -6.92 -13.69
CA ARG A 85 -2.63 -6.16 -12.64
C ARG A 85 -1.63 -5.61 -11.63
N LEU A 86 -1.94 -4.45 -11.03
CA LEU A 86 -1.13 -3.89 -9.94
C LEU A 86 -1.08 -4.87 -8.76
N ARG A 87 0.12 -5.26 -8.35
CA ARG A 87 0.36 -6.29 -7.33
C ARG A 87 0.54 -5.63 -5.97
N ILE A 88 -0.41 -5.82 -5.06
CA ILE A 88 -0.42 -5.13 -3.78
C ILE A 88 -0.32 -6.12 -2.62
N VAL A 89 0.67 -5.92 -1.75
CA VAL A 89 0.78 -6.66 -0.49
C VAL A 89 0.20 -5.83 0.65
N VAL A 90 -0.65 -6.45 1.47
CA VAL A 90 -1.24 -5.82 2.65
C VAL A 90 -0.69 -6.48 3.91
N LEU A 91 -0.08 -5.67 4.78
CA LEU A 91 0.49 -6.11 6.07
C LEU A 91 -0.32 -5.50 7.22
N HIS A 92 -0.62 -6.30 8.26
CA HIS A 92 -1.32 -5.83 9.46
C HIS A 92 -0.54 -6.11 10.75
N GLY A 93 -0.72 -5.24 11.76
CA GLY A 93 0.11 -5.22 12.97
C GLY A 93 -0.50 -5.87 14.23
N SER A 94 -1.40 -6.84 14.11
CA SER A 94 -1.99 -7.45 15.32
C SER A 94 -2.48 -8.87 15.06
N MET A 95 -2.18 -9.74 16.03
CA MET A 95 -2.55 -11.16 16.09
C MET A 95 -3.78 -11.42 16.99
N ARG A 96 -4.42 -10.37 17.52
CA ARG A 96 -5.64 -10.54 18.35
C ARG A 96 -6.74 -11.18 17.51
N GLN A 97 -7.60 -11.97 18.16
CA GLN A 97 -8.77 -12.58 17.53
C GLN A 97 -9.64 -11.51 16.84
N ARG A 98 -10.12 -10.51 17.59
CA ARG A 98 -10.71 -9.28 17.04
C ARG A 98 -9.64 -8.21 16.90
N SER A 99 -9.07 -8.09 15.70
CA SER A 99 -7.99 -7.15 15.39
C SER A 99 -8.48 -6.05 14.45
N TYR A 100 -8.63 -4.82 14.96
CA TYR A 100 -9.12 -3.69 14.15
C TYR A 100 -8.16 -3.28 13.02
N SER A 101 -6.84 -3.51 13.17
CA SER A 101 -5.90 -3.28 12.05
C SER A 101 -6.09 -4.32 10.95
N ARG A 102 -6.44 -5.57 11.30
CA ARG A 102 -6.80 -6.62 10.32
C ARG A 102 -8.15 -6.33 9.66
N LEU A 103 -9.15 -5.88 10.42
CA LEU A 103 -10.42 -5.45 9.85
C LEU A 103 -10.25 -4.26 8.89
N LEU A 104 -9.44 -3.26 9.25
CA LEU A 104 -9.12 -2.15 8.36
C LEU A 104 -8.34 -2.61 7.11
N ALA A 105 -7.45 -3.61 7.26
CA ALA A 105 -6.77 -4.25 6.13
C ALA A 105 -7.75 -4.95 5.19
N TYR A 106 -8.82 -5.57 5.69
CA TYR A 106 -9.86 -6.14 4.85
C TYR A 106 -10.59 -5.07 4.03
N GLU A 107 -10.98 -3.95 4.64
CA GLU A 107 -11.66 -2.87 3.91
C GLU A 107 -10.75 -2.23 2.86
N ALA A 108 -9.49 -1.95 3.21
CA ALA A 108 -8.49 -1.47 2.26
C ALA A 108 -8.32 -2.44 1.08
N SER A 109 -8.22 -3.75 1.38
CA SER A 109 -8.06 -4.79 0.38
C SER A 109 -9.28 -4.91 -0.53
N ARG A 110 -10.50 -4.80 0.00
CA ARG A 110 -11.74 -4.84 -0.80
C ARG A 110 -11.84 -3.66 -1.76
N ILE A 111 -11.48 -2.45 -1.31
CA ILE A 111 -11.45 -1.25 -2.18
C ILE A 111 -10.45 -1.47 -3.33
N LEU A 112 -9.22 -1.88 -3.01
CA LEU A 112 -8.17 -2.12 -4.01
C LEU A 112 -8.51 -3.27 -4.98
N PHE A 113 -9.12 -4.33 -4.45
CA PHE A 113 -9.57 -5.46 -5.24
C PHE A 113 -10.68 -5.05 -6.20
N ARG A 114 -11.67 -4.26 -5.75
CA ARG A 114 -12.70 -3.67 -6.62
C ARG A 114 -12.08 -2.80 -7.72
N LEU A 115 -11.05 -2.03 -7.40
CA LEU A 115 -10.32 -1.20 -8.37
C LEU A 115 -9.53 -2.03 -9.40
N GLY A 116 -9.40 -3.36 -9.22
CA GLY A 116 -8.77 -4.26 -10.17
C GLY A 116 -7.33 -4.64 -9.85
N CYS A 117 -6.86 -4.38 -8.63
CA CYS A 117 -5.53 -4.82 -8.18
C CYS A 117 -5.53 -6.34 -7.85
N ASP A 118 -4.40 -7.02 -8.06
CA ASP A 118 -4.13 -8.30 -7.40
C ASP A 118 -3.67 -8.00 -5.98
N VAL A 119 -4.53 -8.27 -5.00
CA VAL A 119 -4.27 -7.96 -3.59
C VAL A 119 -3.99 -9.25 -2.84
N ARG A 120 -2.90 -9.27 -2.06
CA ARG A 120 -2.52 -10.39 -1.19
C ARG A 120 -2.27 -9.89 0.22
N MET A 121 -3.10 -10.35 1.16
CA MET A 121 -2.91 -10.05 2.57
C MET A 121 -2.02 -11.12 3.21
N TYR A 122 -0.91 -10.70 3.83
CA TYR A 122 -0.02 -11.61 4.54
C TYR A 122 -0.53 -11.86 5.96
N ASP A 123 -0.67 -13.13 6.35
CA ASP A 123 -0.95 -13.53 7.73
C ASP A 123 0.38 -13.66 8.50
N PRO A 124 0.64 -12.85 9.55
CA PRO A 124 1.87 -12.96 10.34
C PRO A 124 1.87 -14.11 11.35
N ALA A 125 0.82 -14.94 11.43
CA ALA A 125 0.81 -16.13 12.28
C ALA A 125 2.01 -17.04 12.02
N GLY A 126 2.72 -17.40 13.08
CA GLY A 126 3.91 -18.26 13.00
C GLY A 126 5.17 -17.60 12.42
N LEU A 127 5.17 -16.29 12.15
CA LEU A 127 6.39 -15.59 11.77
C LEU A 127 7.34 -15.49 12.99
N PRO A 128 8.56 -16.05 12.94
CA PRO A 128 9.51 -15.96 14.06
C PRO A 128 9.95 -14.52 14.31
N VAL A 129 10.39 -14.23 15.53
CA VAL A 129 11.09 -12.97 15.81
C VAL A 129 12.35 -12.91 14.94
N LYS A 130 12.69 -11.73 14.41
CA LYS A 130 13.85 -11.54 13.55
C LYS A 130 15.13 -12.08 14.20
N ASP A 131 15.69 -13.11 13.57
CA ASP A 131 17.00 -13.70 13.87
C ASP A 131 17.77 -13.98 12.57
N ASP A 132 18.84 -14.77 12.62
CA ASP A 132 19.68 -15.07 11.45
C ASP A 132 19.16 -16.25 10.60
N ASP A 133 18.12 -16.98 11.04
CA ASP A 133 17.55 -18.07 10.25
C ASP A 133 16.58 -17.56 9.20
N HIS A 134 17.08 -17.47 7.97
CA HIS A 134 16.28 -17.05 6.83
C HIS A 134 15.43 -18.16 6.21
N SER A 135 15.58 -19.42 6.61
CA SER A 135 14.94 -20.57 5.95
C SER A 135 13.47 -20.76 6.32
N HIS A 136 13.00 -20.12 7.40
CA HIS A 136 11.64 -20.31 7.91
C HIS A 136 10.57 -20.02 6.83
N PRO A 137 9.57 -20.90 6.61
CA PRO A 137 8.59 -20.76 5.52
C PRO A 137 7.85 -19.43 5.50
N LYS A 138 7.45 -18.90 6.67
CA LYS A 138 6.80 -17.59 6.79
C LYS A 138 7.72 -16.42 6.39
N VAL A 139 9.02 -16.53 6.63
CA VAL A 139 10.01 -15.52 6.22
C VAL A 139 10.15 -15.52 4.70
N GLN A 140 10.26 -16.70 4.09
CA GLN A 140 10.33 -16.86 2.64
C GLN A 140 9.06 -16.35 1.96
N GLU A 141 7.89 -16.71 2.49
CA GLU A 141 6.60 -16.22 2.01
C GLU A 141 6.53 -14.69 2.01
N LEU A 142 6.87 -14.04 3.13
CA LEU A 142 6.84 -12.58 3.25
C LEU A 142 7.80 -11.89 2.26
N ARG A 143 8.99 -12.46 2.06
CA ARG A 143 9.99 -11.94 1.14
C ARG A 143 9.56 -12.07 -0.32
N GLU A 144 9.02 -13.23 -0.71
CA GLU A 144 8.51 -13.43 -2.07
C GLU A 144 7.28 -12.57 -2.35
N LEU A 145 6.39 -12.35 -1.38
CA LEU A 145 5.29 -11.38 -1.51
C LEU A 145 5.82 -9.96 -1.72
N SER A 146 6.78 -9.53 -0.91
CA SER A 146 7.40 -8.20 -1.03
C SER A 146 8.03 -8.01 -2.41
N LYS A 147 8.80 -9.01 -2.87
CA LYS A 147 9.41 -9.04 -4.20
C LYS A 147 8.38 -9.03 -5.34
N TRP A 148 7.28 -9.75 -5.20
CA TRP A 148 6.17 -9.82 -6.16
C TRP A 148 5.43 -8.49 -6.32
N SER A 149 5.36 -7.68 -5.27
CA SER A 149 4.52 -6.48 -5.24
C SER A 149 5.03 -5.33 -6.13
N ASP A 150 4.10 -4.47 -6.56
CA ASP A 150 4.33 -3.12 -7.07
C ASP A 150 4.21 -2.06 -5.96
N GLY A 151 3.45 -2.38 -4.90
CA GLY A 151 3.25 -1.49 -3.76
C GLY A 151 2.71 -2.22 -2.53
N HIS A 152 2.82 -1.57 -1.37
CA HIS A 152 2.33 -2.11 -0.10
C HIS A 152 1.25 -1.23 0.53
N VAL A 153 0.39 -1.85 1.34
CA VAL A 153 -0.44 -1.19 2.34
C VAL A 153 -0.02 -1.67 3.72
N TRP A 154 0.37 -0.74 4.59
CA TRP A 154 0.87 -1.02 5.94
C TRP A 154 -0.10 -0.51 7.00
N ILE A 155 -0.65 -1.43 7.80
CA ILE A 155 -1.66 -1.09 8.81
C ILE A 155 -1.25 -1.59 10.19
N SER A 156 -0.81 -0.69 11.07
CA SER A 156 -0.46 -1.05 12.45
C SER A 156 -1.47 -0.44 13.43
N PRO A 157 -1.86 -1.16 14.50
CA PRO A 157 -2.40 -0.50 15.67
C PRO A 157 -1.34 0.40 16.30
N GLU A 158 -1.81 1.36 17.09
CA GLU A 158 -0.98 2.05 18.07
C GLU A 158 -1.01 1.31 19.41
N GLN A 159 0.14 0.87 19.87
CA GLN A 159 0.31 0.21 21.17
C GLN A 159 1.40 0.92 21.95
N HIS A 160 1.07 1.37 23.17
CA HIS A 160 1.93 2.22 24.00
C HIS A 160 2.49 3.43 23.23
N GLY A 161 1.66 4.04 22.38
CA GLY A 161 2.02 5.23 21.59
C GLY A 161 2.94 4.98 20.40
N ASN A 162 3.17 3.71 20.00
CA ASN A 162 4.07 3.36 18.91
C ASN A 162 3.49 2.23 18.02
N LEU A 163 4.14 1.97 16.89
CA LEU A 163 3.83 0.82 16.04
C LEU A 163 4.12 -0.50 16.79
N THR A 164 3.38 -1.54 16.44
CA THR A 164 3.44 -2.81 17.17
C THR A 164 4.69 -3.63 16.84
N ALA A 165 5.14 -4.45 17.80
CA ALA A 165 6.20 -5.43 17.56
C ALA A 165 5.85 -6.42 16.44
N VAL A 166 4.57 -6.85 16.36
CA VAL A 166 4.07 -7.70 15.27
C VAL A 166 4.29 -7.06 13.91
N PHE A 167 4.00 -5.76 13.78
CA PHE A 167 4.22 -5.04 12.53
C PHE A 167 5.72 -4.86 12.25
N LYS A 168 6.48 -4.40 13.24
CA LYS A 168 7.92 -4.14 13.09
C LYS A 168 8.69 -5.39 12.69
N ASN A 169 8.36 -6.53 13.30
CA ASN A 169 8.98 -7.82 13.00
C ASN A 169 8.80 -8.22 11.53
N GLN A 170 7.63 -7.97 10.93
CA GLN A 170 7.43 -8.20 9.49
C GLN A 170 8.40 -7.36 8.65
N ILE A 171 8.51 -6.06 8.92
CA ILE A 171 9.41 -5.18 8.17
C ILE A 171 10.88 -5.58 8.34
N ASP A 172 11.29 -5.99 9.55
CA ASP A 172 12.66 -6.41 9.84
C ASP A 172 13.08 -7.68 9.07
N TRP A 173 12.13 -8.50 8.65
CA TRP A 173 12.38 -9.66 7.80
C TRP A 173 12.59 -9.31 6.33
N ILE A 174 12.19 -8.12 5.88
CA ILE A 174 12.34 -7.65 4.50
C ILE A 174 13.68 -6.91 4.36
N PRO A 175 14.67 -7.49 3.67
CA PRO A 175 15.97 -6.84 3.50
C PRO A 175 15.89 -5.71 2.47
N LEU A 176 16.75 -4.70 2.61
CA LEU A 176 16.94 -3.67 1.56
C LEU A 176 17.51 -4.27 0.27
N SER A 177 18.31 -5.33 0.40
CA SER A 177 18.99 -6.00 -0.70
C SER A 177 19.14 -7.50 -0.46
N THR A 178 18.86 -8.30 -1.49
CA THR A 178 19.24 -9.71 -1.56
C THR A 178 19.96 -9.92 -2.89
N GLY A 179 21.29 -9.89 -2.88
CA GLY A 179 22.10 -9.83 -4.11
C GLY A 179 21.78 -8.56 -4.91
N SER A 180 21.35 -8.73 -6.17
CA SER A 180 20.90 -7.65 -7.05
C SER A 180 19.45 -7.21 -6.82
N VAL A 181 18.64 -8.04 -6.14
CA VAL A 181 17.21 -7.76 -5.92
C VAL A 181 17.05 -6.71 -4.81
N ARG A 182 16.14 -5.76 -5.02
CA ARG A 182 15.71 -4.75 -4.06
C ARG A 182 14.21 -4.93 -3.80
N PRO A 183 13.80 -5.68 -2.75
CA PRO A 183 12.40 -6.08 -2.53
C PRO A 183 11.41 -4.94 -2.23
N THR A 184 11.88 -3.73 -1.93
CA THR A 184 10.98 -2.60 -1.64
C THR A 184 11.32 -1.31 -2.39
N GLN A 185 12.53 -1.20 -2.95
CA GLN A 185 13.01 0.05 -3.55
C GLN A 185 12.12 0.48 -4.74
N GLY A 186 11.70 1.75 -4.74
CA GLY A 186 10.90 2.35 -5.80
C GLY A 186 9.39 2.07 -5.73
N ARG A 187 8.97 1.03 -4.99
CA ARG A 187 7.57 0.64 -4.83
C ARG A 187 6.75 1.69 -4.09
N THR A 188 5.46 1.77 -4.37
CA THR A 188 4.53 2.68 -3.66
C THR A 188 4.13 2.12 -2.30
N LEU A 189 3.76 3.01 -1.38
CA LEU A 189 3.35 2.65 -0.03
C LEU A 189 2.17 3.51 0.43
N ALA A 190 1.08 2.87 0.85
CA ALA A 190 0.01 3.48 1.65
C ALA A 190 0.13 3.05 3.11
N ILE A 191 -0.14 3.97 4.03
CA ILE A 191 -0.03 3.73 5.48
C ILE A 191 -1.33 4.06 6.19
N ALA A 192 -1.70 3.22 7.15
CA ALA A 192 -2.83 3.46 8.02
C ALA A 192 -2.55 3.01 9.47
N GLN A 193 -3.28 3.58 10.41
CA GLN A 193 -3.30 3.11 11.79
C GLN A 193 -4.71 3.01 12.38
N VAL A 194 -4.83 2.22 13.44
CA VAL A 194 -6.00 2.18 14.31
C VAL A 194 -5.60 2.47 15.74
N ASN A 195 -6.46 3.17 16.48
CA ASN A 195 -6.22 3.55 17.87
C ASN A 195 -7.32 2.99 18.77
N GLY A 196 -6.94 2.54 19.97
CA GLY A 196 -7.92 2.22 21.01
C GLY A 196 -8.54 3.47 21.65
N GLY A 197 -7.79 4.57 21.72
CA GLY A 197 -8.21 5.84 22.33
C GLY A 197 -8.48 6.94 21.31
N SER A 198 -8.28 8.18 21.74
CA SER A 198 -8.37 9.39 20.91
C SER A 198 -7.46 9.32 19.68
N GLN A 199 -7.69 10.22 18.72
CA GLN A 199 -6.91 10.27 17.49
C GLN A 199 -5.43 10.53 17.78
N SER A 200 -4.58 9.77 17.10
CA SER A 200 -3.13 9.87 17.15
C SER A 200 -2.57 9.66 15.75
N PHE A 201 -1.32 10.06 15.54
CA PHE A 201 -0.58 9.86 14.29
C PHE A 201 0.82 9.27 14.51
N ASN A 202 1.17 8.86 15.73
CA ASN A 202 2.52 8.39 16.04
C ASN A 202 2.91 7.17 15.19
N THR A 203 1.96 6.24 15.05
CA THR A 203 2.16 5.01 14.28
C THR A 203 2.37 5.30 12.80
N VAL A 204 1.48 6.07 12.14
CA VAL A 204 1.66 6.41 10.72
C VAL A 204 2.89 7.28 10.48
N ASN A 205 3.26 8.16 11.39
CA ASN A 205 4.51 8.93 11.28
C ASN A 205 5.73 7.99 11.30
N SER A 206 5.73 7.00 12.19
CA SER A 206 6.79 6.00 12.26
C SER A 206 6.81 5.10 11.02
N LEU A 207 5.63 4.68 10.52
CA LEU A 207 5.51 3.91 9.28
C LEU A 207 6.01 4.70 8.06
N ARG A 208 5.79 6.01 8.01
CA ARG A 208 6.30 6.89 6.94
C ARG A 208 7.82 6.96 6.95
N ILE A 209 8.42 7.11 8.13
CA ILE A 209 9.88 7.09 8.30
C ILE A 209 10.45 5.72 7.93
N LEU A 210 9.79 4.64 8.32
CA LEU A 210 10.14 3.26 7.92
C LEU A 210 10.05 3.08 6.40
N GLY A 211 8.98 3.52 5.75
CA GLY A 211 8.80 3.44 4.30
C GLY A 211 9.92 4.14 3.54
N ARG A 212 10.33 5.31 4.04
CA ARG A 212 11.49 6.05 3.52
C ARG A 212 12.80 5.26 3.71
N TRP A 213 13.03 4.60 4.84
CA TRP A 213 14.18 3.68 4.99
C TRP A 213 14.12 2.50 4.03
N MET A 214 12.93 1.94 3.79
CA MET A 214 12.70 0.89 2.80
C MET A 214 12.76 1.41 1.35
N ARG A 215 13.10 2.68 1.13
CA ARG A 215 13.20 3.35 -0.18
C ARG A 215 11.90 3.27 -1.00
N MET A 216 10.77 3.26 -0.30
CA MET A 216 9.44 3.25 -0.90
C MET A 216 8.91 4.68 -1.09
N PHE A 217 8.03 4.87 -2.07
CA PHE A 217 7.28 6.10 -2.25
C PHE A 217 6.00 6.06 -1.40
N ALA A 218 6.08 6.58 -0.17
CA ALA A 218 4.91 6.70 0.69
C ALA A 218 3.99 7.82 0.19
N ILE A 219 2.77 7.48 -0.23
CA ILE A 219 1.81 8.46 -0.74
C ILE A 219 1.51 9.55 0.31
N PRO A 220 1.16 10.78 -0.10
CA PRO A 220 0.88 11.86 0.84
C PRO A 220 -0.25 11.53 1.81
N ASN A 221 -1.34 10.95 1.34
CA ASN A 221 -2.51 10.68 2.15
C ASN A 221 -2.30 9.49 3.09
N GLN A 222 -2.99 9.49 4.23
CA GLN A 222 -2.88 8.45 5.26
C GLN A 222 -4.18 8.37 6.08
N SER A 223 -4.46 7.18 6.62
CA SER A 223 -5.64 6.93 7.45
C SER A 223 -5.27 6.70 8.91
N SER A 224 -6.01 7.32 9.84
CA SER A 224 -5.87 7.08 11.28
C SER A 224 -7.26 7.00 11.91
N ILE A 225 -7.65 5.80 12.35
CA ILE A 225 -8.97 5.54 12.90
C ILE A 225 -8.93 5.66 14.44
N PRO A 226 -9.49 6.73 15.05
CA PRO A 226 -9.63 6.83 16.50
C PRO A 226 -10.72 5.90 17.02
N MET A 227 -10.61 5.49 18.29
CA MET A 227 -11.60 4.66 19.00
C MET A 227 -12.14 3.53 18.11
N ALA A 228 -11.24 2.74 17.51
CA ALA A 228 -11.60 1.84 16.41
C ALA A 228 -12.72 0.85 16.78
N TYR A 229 -12.83 0.47 18.05
CA TYR A 229 -13.92 -0.37 18.56
C TYR A 229 -15.33 0.22 18.39
N LYS A 230 -15.46 1.53 18.19
CA LYS A 230 -16.73 2.23 17.89
C LYS A 230 -16.94 2.48 16.39
N GLN A 231 -16.01 2.08 15.55
CA GLN A 231 -16.01 2.39 14.12
C GLN A 231 -16.38 1.17 13.27
N PHE A 232 -16.36 -0.03 13.85
CA PHE A 232 -16.75 -1.26 13.17
C PHE A 232 -18.07 -1.79 13.73
N THR A 233 -18.85 -2.45 12.89
CA THR A 233 -20.02 -3.21 13.34
C THR A 233 -19.60 -4.37 14.25
N GLU A 234 -20.59 -4.98 14.90
CA GLU A 234 -20.35 -6.12 15.76
C GLU A 234 -19.87 -7.36 14.98
N GLU A 235 -19.27 -8.32 15.70
CA GLU A 235 -18.69 -9.52 15.07
C GLU A 235 -19.73 -10.38 14.36
N ASP A 236 -20.92 -10.51 14.95
CA ASP A 236 -22.08 -11.21 14.40
C ASP A 236 -22.70 -10.53 13.18
N THR A 237 -22.44 -9.23 13.01
CA THR A 237 -22.91 -8.40 11.88
C THR A 237 -21.80 -8.13 10.85
N GLY A 238 -20.72 -8.91 10.89
CA GLY A 238 -19.70 -8.95 9.83
C GLY A 238 -18.48 -8.04 10.02
N SER A 239 -18.35 -7.34 11.16
CA SER A 239 -17.16 -6.53 11.50
C SER A 239 -16.78 -5.49 10.43
N ARG A 240 -17.75 -4.73 9.92
CA ARG A 240 -17.60 -3.80 8.79
C ARG A 240 -17.38 -2.37 9.25
N LEU A 241 -16.56 -1.61 8.52
CA LEU A 241 -16.30 -0.20 8.84
C LEU A 241 -17.54 0.68 8.56
N MET A 242 -18.02 1.36 9.60
CA MET A 242 -19.24 2.16 9.56
C MET A 242 -19.04 3.51 8.84
N PRO A 243 -20.12 4.11 8.31
CA PRO A 243 -20.08 5.44 7.70
C PRO A 243 -19.47 6.50 8.60
N SER A 244 -18.40 7.14 8.13
CA SER A 244 -17.71 8.24 8.81
C SER A 244 -16.72 8.92 7.86
N GLY A 245 -16.28 10.13 8.19
CA GLY A 245 -15.17 10.76 7.45
C GLY A 245 -13.85 9.98 7.51
N ASN A 246 -13.68 9.11 8.52
CA ASN A 246 -12.54 8.19 8.59
C ASN A 246 -12.63 7.07 7.56
N ARG A 247 -13.85 6.60 7.27
CA ARG A 247 -14.11 5.64 6.19
C ARG A 247 -13.84 6.27 4.84
N ASP A 248 -14.33 7.49 4.62
CA ASP A 248 -14.11 8.21 3.37
C ASP A 248 -12.61 8.49 3.16
N ARG A 249 -11.89 8.85 4.22
CA ARG A 249 -10.43 8.99 4.19
C ARG A 249 -9.71 7.70 3.79
N LEU A 250 -10.18 6.53 4.23
CA LEU A 250 -9.60 5.25 3.80
C LEU A 250 -9.78 5.06 2.29
N VAL A 251 -10.95 5.40 1.75
CA VAL A 251 -11.23 5.35 0.30
C VAL A 251 -10.29 6.28 -0.45
N ASP A 252 -10.15 7.54 0.00
CA ASP A 252 -9.21 8.51 -0.60
C ASP A 252 -7.78 7.94 -0.66
N CYS A 253 -7.33 7.31 0.43
CA CYS A 253 -5.99 6.73 0.50
C CYS A 253 -5.80 5.60 -0.51
N MET A 254 -6.77 4.69 -0.65
CA MET A 254 -6.67 3.55 -1.59
C MET A 254 -6.80 4.01 -3.04
N GLU A 255 -7.66 4.98 -3.32
CA GLU A 255 -7.80 5.56 -4.65
C GLU A 255 -6.52 6.32 -5.07
N GLU A 256 -6.00 7.17 -4.19
CA GLU A 256 -4.73 7.88 -4.39
C GLU A 256 -3.57 6.90 -4.60
N PHE A 257 -3.50 5.84 -3.78
CA PHE A 257 -2.49 4.81 -3.89
C PHE A 257 -2.48 4.13 -5.26
N VAL A 258 -3.64 3.75 -5.79
CA VAL A 258 -3.75 3.16 -7.14
C VAL A 258 -3.26 4.14 -8.20
N LYS A 259 -3.72 5.40 -8.16
CA LYS A 259 -3.33 6.44 -9.12
C LYS A 259 -1.81 6.65 -9.13
N TYR A 260 -1.17 6.79 -7.98
CA TYR A 260 0.29 6.91 -7.90
C TYR A 260 1.01 5.66 -8.38
N THR A 261 0.49 4.46 -8.07
CA THR A 261 1.14 3.21 -8.48
C THR A 261 1.13 3.07 -10.00
N ILE A 262 0.04 3.44 -10.68
CA ILE A 262 -0.03 3.47 -12.15
C ILE A 262 1.03 4.41 -12.74
N VAL A 263 1.16 5.61 -12.18
CA VAL A 263 2.15 6.60 -12.64
C VAL A 263 3.59 6.14 -12.40
N MET A 264 3.86 5.52 -11.25
CA MET A 264 5.22 5.21 -10.82
C MET A 264 5.76 3.89 -11.38
N ARG A 265 4.91 2.86 -11.50
CA ARG A 265 5.32 1.48 -11.84
C ARG A 265 6.15 1.38 -13.13
N PRO A 266 5.79 2.03 -14.26
CA PRO A 266 6.59 1.97 -15.49
C PRO A 266 8.00 2.56 -15.35
N HIS A 267 8.26 3.33 -14.29
CA HIS A 267 9.48 4.11 -14.11
C HIS A 267 10.33 3.65 -12.91
N PHE A 268 10.02 2.53 -12.27
CA PHE A 268 10.80 2.02 -11.13
C PHE A 268 12.30 1.86 -11.44
N HIS A 269 12.65 1.46 -12.67
CA HIS A 269 14.04 1.37 -13.11
C HIS A 269 14.72 2.75 -13.17
N LEU A 270 14.02 3.76 -13.71
CA LEU A 270 14.52 5.12 -13.80
C LEU A 270 14.76 5.72 -12.41
N PHE A 271 13.81 5.57 -11.49
CA PHE A 271 13.96 6.06 -10.11
C PHE A 271 15.03 5.31 -9.30
N GLY A 272 15.36 4.08 -9.71
CA GLY A 272 16.47 3.32 -9.17
C GLY A 272 17.84 3.75 -9.68
N ASP A 273 17.92 4.44 -10.82
CA ASP A 273 19.18 4.81 -11.45
C ASP A 273 19.83 6.06 -10.81
N ARG A 274 20.70 5.83 -9.82
CA ARG A 274 21.29 6.88 -8.99
C ARG A 274 22.70 7.23 -9.41
N TYR A 275 22.97 8.53 -9.45
CA TYR A 275 24.30 9.06 -9.76
C TYR A 275 25.41 8.43 -8.91
N SER A 276 25.25 8.36 -7.58
CA SER A 276 26.27 7.80 -6.69
C SER A 276 26.55 6.31 -6.96
N GLU A 277 25.54 5.53 -7.31
CA GLU A 277 25.69 4.10 -7.64
C GLU A 277 26.36 3.92 -9.02
N ARG A 278 26.13 4.85 -9.98
CA ARG A 278 26.86 4.89 -11.25
C ARG A 278 28.34 5.26 -11.06
N GLU A 279 28.61 6.21 -10.16
CA GLU A 279 29.96 6.65 -9.80
C GLU A 279 30.78 5.50 -9.18
N GLU A 280 30.20 4.79 -8.20
CA GLU A 280 30.84 3.63 -7.57
C GLU A 280 31.20 2.54 -8.58
N LYS A 281 30.29 2.25 -9.53
CA LYS A 281 30.54 1.29 -10.61
C LYS A 281 31.69 1.75 -11.51
N ARG A 282 31.73 3.05 -11.88
CA ARG A 282 32.80 3.61 -12.71
C ARG A 282 34.16 3.45 -12.03
N ILE A 283 34.28 3.86 -10.75
CA ILE A 283 35.52 3.73 -9.97
C ILE A 283 35.95 2.26 -9.84
N LYS A 284 34.99 1.34 -9.64
CA LYS A 284 35.29 -0.10 -9.56
C LYS A 284 35.85 -0.62 -10.89
N HIS A 285 35.23 -0.26 -12.02
CA HIS A 285 35.68 -0.65 -13.35
C HIS A 285 37.07 -0.08 -13.67
N GLU A 286 37.34 1.18 -13.32
CA GLU A 286 38.67 1.81 -13.49
C GLU A 286 39.75 1.05 -12.70
N LYS A 287 39.44 0.66 -11.45
CA LYS A 287 40.36 -0.13 -10.61
C LYS A 287 40.58 -1.56 -11.11
N GLU A 288 39.56 -2.19 -11.70
CA GLU A 288 39.66 -3.54 -12.28
C GLU A 288 40.42 -3.52 -13.61
N GLY A 289 40.20 -2.52 -14.45
CA GLY A 289 40.94 -2.30 -15.70
C GLY A 289 42.42 -1.99 -15.47
N ALA A 290 42.76 -1.25 -14.40
CA ALA A 290 44.14 -0.98 -14.01
C ALA A 290 44.89 -2.20 -13.42
N LYS A 291 44.19 -3.30 -13.09
CA LYS A 291 44.76 -4.53 -12.52
C LYS A 291 45.08 -5.62 -13.55
N LEU A 292 44.69 -5.48 -14.82
CA LEU A 292 45.20 -6.33 -15.89
C LEU A 292 46.62 -5.85 -16.24
N PRO A 293 47.67 -6.66 -16.01
CA PRO A 293 49.02 -6.23 -16.31
C PRO A 293 49.21 -6.03 -17.82
N ALA A 294 49.91 -4.96 -18.18
CA ALA A 294 50.62 -4.89 -19.43
C ALA A 294 51.65 -6.03 -19.48
N GLY A 295 51.35 -7.06 -20.26
CA GLY A 295 52.26 -8.13 -20.67
C GLY A 295 51.47 -9.34 -21.17
N MET A 296 51.63 -9.87 -22.39
CA MET A 296 52.79 -9.87 -23.31
C MET A 296 54.12 -10.20 -22.63
#